data_AF-A0A978VMT4-F1
#
_entry.id   AF-A0A978VMT4-F1
#
_cell.length_a   1.000
_cell.length_b   1.000
_cell.length_c   1.000
_cell.angle_alpha   90.00
_cell.angle_beta   90.00
_cell.angle_gamma   90.00
#
_symmetry.space_group_name_H-M   'P 1'
#
loop_
_entity.id
_entity.type
_entity.pdbx_description
1 polymer ?
#
loop_
_entity_poly.entity_id
_entity_poly.type
_entity_poly.pdbx_seq_one_letter_code
_entity_poly.pdbx_strand_id
1 'polypeptide(L)'
;MMLLQWFIFPPPPSVFIKAMSVISLTSIAILGFSEMRGKHLNYSKFWNSNSQNSTSKRQIKLSGRAGMLLLYTPAFLAAFISLLLLPHHHIRFVLLNSALTLHFFKRIFEVLFVHRFSSDMVLNSAIVISLSYFSSTSTMIYAQKLTQGLPEPPIDLMYFGIVLFLIGIFGNFYHHYILSNLRGTREKEYKIPKGAFLVAFTSLLFFSNGDIRVLLLKYALALHFFKRIFEVLFVHRFSGQMVVDSAIVISLTYFSSTATMIYTQHLTQVLQGPPIDLKYIGVLLFLTGICGNFYHHYLLSQLRGKGEKEYKIPKGGLFGLVIGPHYLFKIIAFVRVSFISQTVYAFCFTIGTLFYLMGRSYATRRWYLSKFEDFPQHVKALLPYVF
;
A
#
# COMPACT_ATOMS: atom_id res chain seq x y z
N MET A 1 -16.18 -3.41 -28.07
CA MET A 1 -15.18 -2.42 -28.52
C MET A 1 -15.49 -1.01 -28.00
N MET A 2 -15.21 -0.71 -26.74
CA MET A 2 -16.09 -0.84 -25.55
C MET A 2 -15.43 -0.06 -24.42
N LEU A 3 -16.11 0.91 -23.79
CA LEU A 3 -15.66 1.79 -22.68
C LEU A 3 -14.40 2.65 -22.91
N LEU A 4 -13.30 2.14 -23.46
CA LEU A 4 -11.99 2.80 -23.47
C LEU A 4 -11.98 4.13 -24.25
N GLN A 5 -12.79 4.23 -25.31
CA GLN A 5 -12.94 5.44 -26.14
C GLN A 5 -13.61 6.61 -25.39
N TRP A 6 -14.21 6.35 -24.21
CA TRP A 6 -14.80 7.40 -23.38
C TRP A 6 -13.73 8.14 -22.55
N PHE A 7 -12.54 7.54 -22.41
CA PHE A 7 -11.48 8.03 -21.51
C PHE A 7 -10.18 8.39 -22.24
N ILE A 8 -9.97 7.91 -23.47
CA ILE A 8 -8.72 8.07 -24.22
C ILE A 8 -9.02 8.75 -25.55
N PHE A 9 -8.14 9.66 -25.97
CA PHE A 9 -8.16 10.21 -27.33
C PHE A 9 -8.15 9.08 -28.38
N PRO A 10 -8.79 9.29 -29.54
CA PRO A 10 -8.59 8.38 -30.66
C PRO A 10 -7.09 8.29 -30.98
N PRO A 11 -6.57 7.10 -31.31
CA PRO A 11 -5.14 6.92 -31.53
C PRO A 11 -4.68 7.85 -32.66
N PRO A 12 -3.61 8.64 -32.47
CA PRO A 12 -3.12 9.54 -33.51
C PRO A 12 -2.68 8.73 -34.74
N PRO A 13 -2.73 9.29 -35.95
CA PRO A 13 -2.38 8.61 -37.20
C PRO A 13 -0.86 8.45 -37.38
N SER A 14 -0.15 8.03 -36.32
CA SER A 14 1.29 7.81 -36.32
C SER A 14 1.60 6.33 -36.13
N VAL A 15 2.22 5.72 -37.12
CA VAL A 15 2.75 4.34 -37.05
C VAL A 15 3.78 4.24 -35.94
N PHE A 16 4.58 5.29 -35.73
CA PHE A 16 5.58 5.38 -34.67
C PHE A 16 4.95 5.28 -33.28
N ILE A 17 3.92 6.07 -32.98
CA ILE A 17 3.24 6.02 -31.67
C ILE A 17 2.61 4.65 -31.41
N LYS A 18 2.00 4.03 -32.43
CA LYS A 18 1.45 2.68 -32.31
C LYS A 18 2.53 1.64 -32.00
N ALA A 19 3.65 1.66 -32.73
CA ALA A 19 4.77 0.77 -32.49
C ALA A 19 5.39 0.97 -31.09
N MET A 20 5.66 2.22 -30.71
CA MET A 20 6.23 2.55 -29.40
C MET A 20 5.30 2.20 -28.23
N SER A 21 3.98 2.28 -28.42
CA SER A 21 3.00 1.84 -27.40
C SER A 21 3.09 0.33 -27.16
N VAL A 22 3.23 -0.47 -28.22
CA VAL A 22 3.41 -1.94 -28.09
C VAL A 22 4.78 -2.28 -27.50
N ILE A 23 5.84 -1.61 -27.95
CA ILE A 23 7.21 -1.83 -27.46
C ILE A 23 7.32 -1.46 -25.98
N SER A 24 6.73 -0.35 -25.55
CA SER A 24 6.75 0.07 -24.14
C SER A 24 5.96 -0.91 -23.25
N LEU A 25 4.77 -1.33 -23.67
CA LEU A 25 3.97 -2.31 -22.93
C LEU A 25 4.70 -3.64 -22.78
N THR A 26 5.23 -4.19 -23.87
CA THR A 26 5.94 -5.47 -23.87
C THR A 26 7.24 -5.42 -23.07
N SER A 27 8.05 -4.36 -23.23
CA SER A 27 9.30 -4.20 -22.48
C SER A 27 9.08 -4.07 -20.98
N ILE A 28 8.11 -3.27 -20.53
CA ILE A 28 7.78 -3.12 -19.11
C ILE A 28 7.21 -4.42 -18.55
N ALA A 29 6.35 -5.13 -19.29
CA ALA A 29 5.80 -6.42 -18.86
C ALA A 29 6.91 -7.48 -18.70
N ILE A 30 7.85 -7.57 -19.65
CA ILE A 30 9.00 -8.48 -19.57
C ILE A 30 9.89 -8.15 -18.37
N LEU A 31 10.17 -6.87 -18.13
CA LEU A 31 10.95 -6.45 -16.96
C LEU A 31 10.24 -6.78 -15.64
N GLY A 32 8.93 -6.53 -15.55
CA GLY A 32 8.12 -6.88 -14.38
C GLY A 32 8.12 -8.39 -14.11
N PHE A 33 7.97 -9.20 -15.16
CA PHE A 33 8.01 -10.66 -15.05
C PHE A 33 9.40 -11.19 -14.69
N SER A 34 10.46 -10.57 -15.22
CA SER A 34 11.85 -10.86 -14.83
C SER A 34 12.09 -10.61 -13.35
N GLU A 35 11.61 -9.47 -12.83
CA GLU A 35 11.70 -9.11 -11.41
C GLU A 35 10.95 -10.11 -10.53
N MET A 36 9.73 -10.52 -10.92
CA MET A 36 8.95 -11.55 -10.20
C MET A 36 9.64 -12.93 -10.18
N ARG A 37 10.48 -13.23 -11.18
CA ARG A 37 11.27 -14.45 -11.26
C ARG A 37 12.62 -14.36 -10.54
N GLY A 38 12.89 -13.27 -9.81
CA GLY A 38 14.15 -13.06 -9.10
C GLY A 38 15.34 -12.71 -10.00
N LYS A 39 15.10 -12.39 -11.28
CA LYS A 39 16.10 -11.86 -12.21
C LYS A 39 16.08 -10.34 -12.15
N HIS A 40 16.70 -9.81 -11.09
CA HIS A 40 16.75 -8.39 -10.78
C HIS A 40 17.69 -7.62 -11.71
N LEU A 41 17.37 -6.34 -11.96
CA LEU A 41 18.32 -5.45 -12.63
C LEU A 41 19.52 -5.12 -11.72
N ASN A 42 20.70 -5.00 -12.32
CA ASN A 42 22.02 -4.89 -11.68
C ASN A 42 22.31 -3.52 -11.01
N TYR A 43 21.25 -2.88 -10.50
CA TYR A 43 21.31 -1.70 -9.63
C TYR A 43 20.48 -1.87 -8.36
N SER A 44 19.62 -2.89 -8.31
CA SER A 44 18.76 -3.21 -7.18
C SER A 44 19.56 -3.83 -6.03
N LYS A 45 19.13 -3.58 -4.79
CA LYS A 45 19.69 -4.20 -3.57
C LYS A 45 19.71 -5.74 -3.66
N PHE A 46 18.78 -6.31 -4.43
CA PHE A 46 18.59 -7.75 -4.59
C PHE A 46 19.52 -8.38 -5.64
N TRP A 47 20.33 -7.58 -6.35
CA TRP A 47 21.26 -8.10 -7.35
C TRP A 47 22.29 -9.09 -6.78
N ASN A 48 22.76 -8.88 -5.55
CA ASN A 48 23.77 -9.73 -4.94
C ASN A 48 23.26 -11.09 -4.43
N SER A 49 21.95 -11.39 -4.46
CA SER A 49 21.43 -12.65 -3.90
C SER A 49 21.65 -13.88 -4.81
N ASN A 50 21.99 -13.69 -6.09
CA ASN A 50 22.16 -14.79 -7.07
C ASN A 50 23.59 -14.89 -7.66
N SER A 51 24.55 -14.09 -7.18
CA SER A 51 25.90 -13.99 -7.75
C SER A 51 26.90 -14.97 -7.12
N GLN A 52 26.55 -16.25 -6.94
CA GLN A 52 27.56 -17.27 -6.62
C GLN A 52 28.11 -18.00 -7.86
N ASN A 53 27.48 -17.90 -9.03
CA ASN A 53 27.94 -18.61 -10.24
C ASN A 53 27.75 -17.78 -11.51
N SER A 54 28.70 -16.90 -11.85
CA SER A 54 29.00 -16.62 -13.27
C SER A 54 30.34 -15.91 -13.42
N THR A 55 31.22 -16.50 -14.21
CA THR A 55 32.46 -15.96 -14.79
C THR A 55 32.28 -14.51 -15.26
N SER A 56 32.83 -13.54 -14.51
CA SER A 56 32.57 -12.12 -14.77
C SER A 56 33.49 -11.58 -15.87
N LYS A 57 32.91 -11.26 -17.04
CA LYS A 57 33.41 -10.15 -17.87
C LYS A 57 33.54 -8.91 -16.97
N ARG A 58 34.67 -8.17 -17.05
CA ARG A 58 34.86 -6.89 -16.34
C ARG A 58 33.67 -5.96 -16.64
N GLN A 59 32.73 -5.83 -15.71
CA GLN A 59 31.61 -4.90 -15.83
C GLN A 59 32.05 -3.52 -15.33
N ILE A 60 31.86 -2.49 -16.16
CA ILE A 60 32.13 -1.09 -15.78
C ILE A 60 31.06 -0.65 -14.78
N LYS A 61 31.50 -0.11 -13.64
CA LYS A 61 30.65 0.37 -12.57
C LYS A 61 30.74 1.89 -12.45
N LEU A 62 29.60 2.53 -12.25
CA LEU A 62 29.48 3.94 -11.89
C LEU A 62 29.18 4.05 -10.41
N SER A 63 29.59 5.15 -9.77
CA SER A 63 29.10 5.46 -8.42
C SER A 63 27.57 5.54 -8.44
N GLY A 64 26.90 5.09 -7.36
CA GLY A 64 25.44 5.09 -7.32
C GLY A 64 24.82 6.46 -7.61
N ARG A 65 25.47 7.55 -7.16
CA ARG A 65 25.04 8.92 -7.46
C ARG A 65 25.18 9.25 -8.95
N ALA A 66 26.35 9.01 -9.56
CA ALA A 66 26.58 9.30 -10.98
C ALA A 66 25.67 8.45 -11.88
N GLY A 67 25.48 7.18 -11.51
CA GLY A 67 24.53 6.30 -12.15
C GLY A 67 23.11 6.87 -12.14
N MET A 68 22.59 7.23 -10.96
CA MET A 68 21.23 7.74 -10.83
C MET A 68 21.03 9.09 -11.53
N LEU A 69 22.04 9.96 -11.57
CA LEU A 69 22.00 11.17 -12.39
C LEU A 69 21.90 10.82 -13.88
N LEU A 70 22.69 9.85 -14.35
CA LEU A 70 22.64 9.37 -15.74
C LEU A 70 21.27 8.80 -16.12
N LEU A 71 20.53 8.17 -15.20
CA LEU A 71 19.15 7.73 -15.43
C LEU A 71 18.22 8.89 -15.76
N TYR A 72 18.23 9.95 -14.94
CA TYR A 72 17.15 10.95 -14.96
C TYR A 72 17.45 12.16 -15.84
N THR A 73 18.71 12.57 -15.97
CA THR A 73 19.10 13.80 -16.67
C THR A 73 18.63 13.86 -18.13
N PRO A 74 18.77 12.82 -18.96
CA PRO A 74 18.33 12.90 -20.36
C PRO A 74 16.82 13.11 -20.51
N ALA A 75 16.00 12.45 -19.68
CA ALA A 75 14.55 12.62 -19.68
C ALA A 75 14.13 14.01 -19.18
N PHE A 76 14.80 14.53 -18.13
CA PHE A 76 14.59 15.91 -17.67
C PHE A 76 14.87 16.93 -18.78
N LEU A 77 16.03 16.82 -19.44
CA LEU A 77 16.42 17.74 -20.51
C LEU A 77 15.43 17.67 -21.68
N ALA A 78 14.99 16.47 -22.08
CA ALA A 78 14.00 16.32 -23.13
C ALA A 78 12.68 17.06 -22.82
N ALA A 79 12.15 16.90 -21.60
CA ALA A 79 10.93 17.58 -21.17
C ALA A 79 11.14 19.10 -21.03
N PHE A 80 12.21 19.53 -20.36
CA PHE A 80 12.51 20.93 -20.15
C PHE A 80 12.74 21.70 -21.47
N ILE A 81 13.55 21.14 -22.38
CA ILE A 81 13.78 21.74 -23.70
C ILE A 81 12.48 21.78 -24.51
N SER A 82 11.67 20.72 -24.44
CA SER A 82 10.35 20.71 -25.07
C SER A 82 9.44 21.82 -24.56
N LEU A 83 9.49 22.12 -23.26
CA LEU A 83 8.72 23.21 -22.65
C LEU A 83 9.22 24.58 -23.11
N LEU A 84 10.51 24.75 -23.36
CA LEU A 84 11.06 26.03 -23.82
C LEU A 84 10.84 26.28 -25.32
N LEU A 85 10.92 25.24 -26.15
CA LEU A 85 10.99 25.39 -27.61
C LEU A 85 9.65 25.19 -28.33
N LEU A 86 8.68 24.47 -27.74
CA LEU A 86 7.42 24.18 -28.42
C LEU A 86 6.32 25.17 -28.00
N PRO A 87 5.63 25.81 -28.97
CA PRO A 87 4.64 26.83 -28.66
C PRO A 87 3.42 26.25 -27.91
N HIS A 88 3.03 26.97 -26.85
CA HIS A 88 2.03 26.55 -25.87
C HIS A 88 0.60 26.90 -26.32
N HIS A 89 0.01 26.06 -27.16
CA HIS A 89 -1.36 26.30 -27.65
C HIS A 89 -2.45 25.55 -26.86
N HIS A 90 -2.12 24.49 -26.11
CA HIS A 90 -3.11 23.67 -25.38
C HIS A 90 -2.69 23.35 -23.94
N ILE A 91 -3.64 23.46 -23.01
CA ILE A 91 -3.41 23.27 -21.57
C ILE A 91 -2.92 21.86 -21.21
N ARG A 92 -3.43 20.80 -21.84
CA ARG A 92 -2.98 19.41 -21.60
C ARG A 92 -1.50 19.20 -21.95
N PHE A 93 -1.05 19.82 -23.03
CA PHE A 93 0.34 19.74 -23.46
C PHE A 93 1.26 20.42 -22.43
N VAL A 94 0.90 21.62 -21.98
CA VAL A 94 1.65 22.33 -20.93
C VAL A 94 1.66 21.52 -19.64
N LEU A 95 0.52 21.05 -19.18
CA LEU A 95 0.40 20.28 -17.93
C LEU A 95 1.21 18.98 -17.97
N LEU A 96 1.12 18.20 -19.04
CA LEU A 96 1.89 16.96 -19.18
C LEU A 96 3.39 17.24 -19.17
N ASN A 97 3.82 18.23 -19.95
CA ASN A 97 5.23 18.56 -20.08
C ASN A 97 5.79 19.11 -18.76
N SER A 98 5.08 20.03 -18.12
CA SER A 98 5.41 20.53 -16.78
C SER A 98 5.46 19.39 -15.74
N ALA A 99 4.53 18.43 -15.78
CA ALA A 99 4.54 17.28 -14.88
C ALA A 99 5.79 16.39 -15.07
N LEU A 100 6.17 16.11 -16.32
CA LEU A 100 7.38 15.34 -16.64
C LEU A 100 8.65 16.09 -16.20
N THR A 101 8.74 17.38 -16.51
CA THR A 101 9.86 18.24 -16.08
C THR A 101 9.97 18.27 -14.56
N LEU A 102 8.86 18.53 -13.84
CA LEU A 102 8.84 18.58 -12.38
C LEU A 102 9.21 17.22 -11.76
N HIS A 103 8.69 16.12 -12.32
CA HIS A 103 9.02 14.78 -11.86
C HIS A 103 10.53 14.52 -11.94
N PHE A 104 11.14 14.67 -13.13
CA PHE A 104 12.56 14.37 -13.28
C PHE A 104 13.47 15.40 -12.60
N PHE A 105 13.07 16.67 -12.53
CA PHE A 105 13.75 17.68 -11.72
C PHE A 105 13.79 17.25 -10.25
N LYS A 106 12.64 16.88 -9.68
CA LYS A 106 12.54 16.38 -8.32
C LYS A 106 13.43 15.14 -8.12
N ARG A 107 13.48 14.21 -9.09
CA ARG A 107 14.38 13.04 -9.02
C ARG A 107 15.84 13.44 -8.98
N ILE A 108 16.28 14.35 -9.84
CA ILE A 108 17.66 14.86 -9.87
C ILE A 108 17.99 15.57 -8.56
N PHE A 109 17.10 16.45 -8.09
CA PHE A 109 17.24 17.14 -6.82
C PHE A 109 17.42 16.16 -5.66
N GLU A 110 16.62 15.09 -5.60
CA GLU A 110 16.78 14.07 -4.58
C GLU A 110 18.12 13.35 -4.65
N VAL A 111 18.58 13.00 -5.84
CA VAL A 111 19.89 12.34 -6.01
C VAL A 111 21.03 13.24 -5.53
N LEU A 112 20.93 14.55 -5.75
CA LEU A 112 21.95 15.52 -5.35
C LEU A 112 21.91 15.81 -3.85
N PHE A 113 20.73 16.04 -3.29
CA PHE A 113 20.58 16.65 -1.97
C PHE A 113 19.95 15.77 -0.90
N VAL A 114 19.17 14.74 -1.28
CA VAL A 114 18.40 13.92 -0.33
C VAL A 114 18.99 12.53 -0.17
N HIS A 115 19.25 11.82 -1.27
CA HIS A 115 19.64 10.43 -1.25
C HIS A 115 21.08 10.23 -0.75
N ARG A 116 21.24 9.21 0.09
CA ARG A 116 22.54 8.72 0.56
C ARG A 116 22.85 7.41 -0.14
N PHE A 117 23.79 7.41 -1.08
CA PHE A 117 24.18 6.22 -1.85
C PHE A 117 25.24 5.40 -1.12
N SER A 118 25.14 4.07 -1.22
CA SER A 118 26.02 3.13 -0.53
C SER A 118 26.58 2.04 -1.44
N SER A 119 26.15 1.99 -2.70
CA SER A 119 26.52 0.95 -3.67
C SER A 119 26.74 1.56 -5.04
N ASP A 120 27.61 0.91 -5.81
CA ASP A 120 27.83 1.22 -7.22
C ASP A 120 26.75 0.59 -8.10
N MET A 121 26.64 1.11 -9.31
CA MET A 121 25.68 0.68 -10.31
C MET A 121 26.38 0.23 -11.58
N VAL A 122 25.92 -0.87 -12.18
CA VAL A 122 26.48 -1.37 -13.44
C VAL A 122 26.07 -0.43 -14.59
N LEU A 123 27.05 -0.01 -15.40
CA LEU A 123 26.85 0.95 -16.49
C LEU A 123 25.80 0.49 -17.50
N ASN A 124 25.78 -0.80 -17.86
CA ASN A 124 24.81 -1.33 -18.83
C ASN A 124 23.36 -1.14 -18.35
N SER A 125 23.09 -1.37 -17.07
CA SER A 125 21.76 -1.12 -16.49
C SER A 125 21.44 0.38 -16.47
N ALA A 126 22.44 1.24 -16.19
CA ALA A 126 22.29 2.68 -16.25
C ALA A 126 21.83 3.17 -17.63
N ILE A 127 22.50 2.70 -18.68
CA ILE A 127 22.23 3.07 -20.07
C ILE A 127 20.83 2.61 -20.49
N VAL A 128 20.47 1.36 -20.19
CA VAL A 128 19.15 0.80 -20.56
C VAL A 128 18.02 1.59 -19.90
N ILE A 129 18.13 1.89 -18.61
CA ILE A 129 17.09 2.62 -17.88
C ILE A 129 17.03 4.08 -18.36
N SER A 130 18.18 4.71 -18.56
CA SER A 130 18.27 6.09 -19.08
C SER A 130 17.62 6.23 -20.45
N LEU A 131 17.93 5.31 -21.38
CA LEU A 131 17.35 5.29 -22.73
C LEU A 131 15.83 5.06 -22.66
N SER A 132 15.37 4.17 -21.77
CA SER A 132 13.95 3.94 -21.55
C SER A 132 13.21 5.18 -21.06
N TYR A 133 13.76 5.90 -20.07
CA TYR A 133 13.17 7.14 -19.56
C TYR A 133 13.16 8.25 -20.62
N PHE A 134 14.27 8.42 -21.35
CA PHE A 134 14.35 9.39 -22.44
C PHE A 134 13.34 9.09 -23.54
N SER A 135 13.29 7.84 -24.01
CA SER A 135 12.39 7.40 -25.08
C SER A 135 10.92 7.53 -24.67
N SER A 136 10.57 7.09 -23.47
CA SER A 136 9.21 7.21 -22.92
C SER A 136 8.77 8.66 -22.82
N THR A 137 9.60 9.52 -22.21
CA THR A 137 9.32 10.96 -22.06
C THR A 137 9.12 11.64 -23.39
N SER A 138 10.03 11.41 -24.35
CA SER A 138 9.95 11.98 -25.69
C SER A 138 8.70 11.50 -26.44
N THR A 139 8.37 10.21 -26.31
CA THR A 139 7.17 9.63 -26.95
C THR A 139 5.89 10.19 -26.36
N MET A 140 5.81 10.38 -25.03
CA MET A 140 4.64 10.97 -24.37
C MET A 140 4.41 12.42 -24.81
N ILE A 141 5.47 13.22 -24.86
CA ILE A 141 5.42 14.61 -25.33
C ILE A 141 4.98 14.66 -26.80
N TYR A 142 5.57 13.81 -27.64
CA TYR A 142 5.24 13.74 -29.06
C TYR A 142 3.81 13.25 -29.29
N ALA A 143 3.35 12.24 -28.56
CA ALA A 143 1.97 11.76 -28.61
C ALA A 143 0.98 12.86 -28.23
N GLN A 144 1.27 13.59 -27.15
CA GLN A 144 0.41 14.70 -26.71
C GLN A 144 0.43 15.89 -27.67
N LYS A 145 1.52 16.08 -28.43
CA LYS A 145 1.57 17.08 -29.51
C LYS A 145 0.67 16.67 -30.67
N LEU A 146 0.62 15.38 -31.02
CA LEU A 146 -0.22 14.85 -32.10
C LEU A 146 -1.71 14.84 -31.78
N THR A 147 -2.10 14.94 -30.50
CA THR A 147 -3.51 15.06 -30.11
C THR A 147 -4.05 16.49 -30.15
N GLN A 148 -3.20 17.48 -30.48
CA GLN A 148 -3.66 18.86 -30.65
C GLN A 148 -4.65 18.97 -31.81
N GLY A 149 -5.82 19.56 -31.54
CA GLY A 149 -6.92 19.67 -32.51
C GLY A 149 -7.85 18.46 -32.59
N LEU A 150 -7.59 17.38 -31.83
CA LEU A 150 -8.55 16.28 -31.69
C LEU A 150 -9.66 16.64 -30.68
N PRO A 151 -10.87 16.08 -30.84
CA PRO A 151 -11.92 16.26 -29.85
C PRO A 151 -11.51 15.69 -28.50
N GLU A 152 -11.78 16.45 -27.45
CA GLU A 152 -11.58 16.03 -26.06
C GLU A 152 -12.42 14.77 -25.75
N PRO A 153 -11.92 13.85 -24.90
CA PRO A 153 -12.68 12.67 -24.53
C PRO A 153 -13.94 13.06 -23.74
N PRO A 154 -15.06 12.31 -23.89
CA PRO A 154 -16.31 12.61 -23.19
C PRO A 154 -16.19 12.72 -21.67
N ILE A 155 -15.27 11.95 -21.07
CA ILE A 155 -14.94 12.03 -19.65
C ILE A 155 -13.54 12.64 -19.51
N ASP A 156 -13.47 13.90 -19.07
CA ASP A 156 -12.20 14.58 -18.83
C ASP A 156 -11.58 14.20 -17.48
N LEU A 157 -10.53 13.38 -17.53
CA LEU A 157 -9.76 12.97 -16.35
C LEU A 157 -8.58 13.90 -16.03
N MET A 158 -8.41 15.03 -16.73
CA MET A 158 -7.27 15.93 -16.58
C MET A 158 -7.07 16.40 -15.14
N TYR A 159 -8.10 17.04 -14.55
CA TYR A 159 -8.00 17.60 -13.20
C TYR A 159 -7.79 16.52 -12.14
N PHE A 160 -8.46 15.38 -12.28
CA PHE A 160 -8.25 14.23 -11.42
C PHE A 160 -6.81 13.71 -11.51
N GLY A 161 -6.26 13.64 -12.73
CA GLY A 161 -4.87 13.30 -12.98
C GLY A 161 -3.88 14.27 -12.32
N ILE A 162 -4.16 15.57 -12.32
CA ILE A 162 -3.33 16.57 -11.62
C ILE A 162 -3.31 16.30 -10.11
N VAL A 163 -4.48 16.07 -9.50
CA VAL A 163 -4.57 15.79 -8.06
C VAL A 163 -3.78 14.52 -7.71
N LEU A 164 -3.95 13.44 -8.49
CA LEU A 164 -3.19 12.21 -8.29
C LEU A 164 -1.69 12.40 -8.47
N PHE A 165 -1.28 13.18 -9.47
CA PHE A 165 0.13 13.50 -9.69
C PHE A 165 0.74 14.26 -8.51
N LEU A 166 0.03 15.28 -7.98
CA LEU A 166 0.48 16.05 -6.82
C LEU A 166 0.60 15.17 -5.57
N ILE A 167 -0.41 14.34 -5.28
CA ILE A 167 -0.33 13.37 -4.17
C ILE A 167 0.87 12.44 -4.35
N GLY A 168 1.08 11.94 -5.57
CA GLY A 168 2.18 11.04 -5.92
C GLY A 168 3.56 11.68 -5.76
N ILE A 169 3.76 12.89 -6.27
CA ILE A 169 5.08 13.56 -6.24
C ILE A 169 5.48 13.99 -4.82
N PHE A 170 4.54 14.58 -4.06
CA PHE A 170 4.78 14.97 -2.67
C PHE A 170 4.94 13.75 -1.77
N GLY A 171 4.07 12.75 -1.92
CA GLY A 171 4.17 11.49 -1.19
C GLY A 171 5.52 10.80 -1.45
N ASN A 172 5.95 10.73 -2.71
CA ASN A 172 7.23 10.13 -3.07
C ASN A 172 8.43 10.90 -2.47
N PHE A 173 8.41 12.24 -2.52
CA PHE A 173 9.44 13.08 -1.92
C PHE A 173 9.53 12.90 -0.39
N TYR A 174 8.37 12.94 0.29
CA TYR A 174 8.28 12.76 1.73
C TYR A 174 8.90 11.43 2.19
N HIS A 175 8.57 10.33 1.50
CA HIS A 175 9.12 9.02 1.84
C HIS A 175 10.61 8.93 1.55
N HIS A 176 11.09 9.56 0.47
CA HIS A 176 12.52 9.63 0.17
C HIS A 176 13.31 10.41 1.22
N TYR A 177 12.74 11.50 1.73
CA TYR A 177 13.30 12.27 2.84
C TYR A 177 13.33 11.46 4.15
N ILE A 178 12.28 10.70 4.46
CA ILE A 178 12.29 9.78 5.60
C ILE A 178 13.40 8.72 5.41
N LEU A 179 13.46 8.09 4.24
CA LEU A 179 14.45 7.03 3.96
C LEU A 179 15.89 7.54 4.04
N SER A 180 16.16 8.79 3.65
CA SER A 180 17.50 9.37 3.80
C SER A 180 17.85 9.63 5.27
N ASN A 181 16.89 10.10 6.07
CA ASN A 181 17.07 10.34 7.51
C ASN A 181 17.25 9.04 8.32
N LEU A 182 16.77 7.91 7.80
CA LEU A 182 16.94 6.59 8.44
C LEU A 182 18.36 6.05 8.35
N ARG A 183 19.18 6.55 7.41
CA ARG A 183 20.61 6.20 7.29
C ARG A 183 21.44 7.18 8.11
N GLY A 184 21.87 6.80 9.31
CA GLY A 184 22.82 7.57 10.13
C GLY A 184 24.12 7.88 9.37
N THR A 185 24.87 8.91 9.76
CA THR A 185 26.01 9.47 9.00
C THR A 185 27.14 8.50 8.67
N ARG A 186 27.16 7.26 9.17
CA ARG A 186 28.12 6.20 8.76
C ARG A 186 27.63 4.77 9.03
N GLU A 187 26.34 4.55 9.26
CA GLU A 187 25.83 3.21 9.64
C GLU A 187 25.03 2.55 8.52
N LYS A 188 25.40 1.30 8.21
CA LYS A 188 24.71 0.39 7.28
C LYS A 188 23.46 -0.25 7.91
N GLU A 189 22.80 0.43 8.84
CA GLU A 189 21.63 -0.13 9.53
C GLU A 189 20.33 0.39 8.91
N TYR A 190 19.52 -0.53 8.41
CA TYR A 190 18.24 -0.21 7.76
C TYR A 190 17.16 -0.07 8.82
N LYS A 191 16.64 1.14 9.01
CA LYS A 191 15.48 1.40 9.87
C LYS A 191 14.20 1.48 9.02
N ILE A 192 13.08 1.02 9.58
CA ILE A 192 11.80 0.90 8.87
C ILE A 192 11.03 2.24 8.92
N PRO A 193 10.51 2.75 7.79
CA PRO A 193 9.64 3.92 7.80
C PRO A 193 8.30 3.61 8.47
N LYS A 194 7.97 4.36 9.53
CA LYS A 194 6.65 4.34 10.18
C LYS A 194 5.72 5.31 9.47
N GLY A 195 5.13 4.89 8.35
CA GLY A 195 4.23 5.76 7.60
C GLY A 195 3.37 4.99 6.60
N ALA A 196 2.14 4.66 6.99
CA ALA A 196 1.06 4.32 6.07
C ALA A 196 -0.26 4.81 6.70
N PHE A 197 -0.64 6.05 6.37
CA PHE A 197 -1.65 6.82 7.10
C PHE A 197 -2.94 7.12 6.29
N LEU A 198 -3.12 6.56 5.08
CA LEU A 198 -4.08 7.12 4.12
C LEU A 198 -5.27 6.21 3.71
N VAL A 199 -5.53 5.12 4.42
CA VAL A 199 -6.40 4.05 3.89
C VAL A 199 -7.82 4.05 4.45
N ALA A 200 -8.03 4.50 5.69
CA ALA A 200 -9.37 4.53 6.31
C ALA A 200 -10.17 5.80 5.97
N PHE A 201 -9.49 6.88 5.57
CA PHE A 201 -10.14 8.18 5.33
C PHE A 201 -10.68 8.31 3.90
N THR A 202 -10.05 7.65 2.93
CA THR A 202 -10.44 7.75 1.51
C THR A 202 -11.77 7.04 1.22
N SER A 203 -12.09 5.93 1.90
CA SER A 203 -13.38 5.23 1.71
C SER A 203 -14.60 5.97 2.26
N LEU A 204 -14.42 6.92 3.19
CA LEU A 204 -15.48 7.80 3.67
C LEU A 204 -15.89 8.84 2.61
N LEU A 205 -14.96 9.22 1.72
CA LEU A 205 -15.18 10.29 0.74
C LEU A 205 -15.92 9.82 -0.53
N PHE A 206 -15.85 8.54 -0.89
CA PHE A 206 -16.33 8.07 -2.21
C PHE A 206 -17.86 7.89 -2.33
N PHE A 207 -18.62 7.81 -1.24
CA PHE A 207 -20.08 7.87 -1.33
C PHE A 207 -20.67 8.61 -0.13
N SER A 208 -20.90 9.91 -0.27
CA SER A 208 -21.52 10.75 0.76
C SER A 208 -23.00 10.47 0.96
N ASN A 209 -23.66 9.86 -0.03
CA ASN A 209 -25.10 9.60 -0.02
C ASN A 209 -25.34 8.10 0.03
N GLY A 210 -25.97 7.62 1.10
CA GLY A 210 -26.35 6.22 1.26
C GLY A 210 -27.33 6.06 2.40
N ASP A 211 -28.07 4.96 2.41
CA ASP A 211 -28.99 4.62 3.49
C ASP A 211 -28.28 4.51 4.86
N ILE A 212 -29.06 4.51 5.94
CA ILE A 212 -28.53 4.43 7.31
C ILE A 212 -27.62 3.20 7.50
N ARG A 213 -27.89 2.09 6.80
CA ARG A 213 -27.13 0.84 6.92
C ARG A 213 -25.73 0.98 6.34
N VAL A 214 -25.60 1.61 5.17
CA VAL A 214 -24.33 1.91 4.51
C VAL A 214 -23.51 2.86 5.37
N LEU A 215 -24.14 3.89 5.93
CA LEU A 215 -23.48 4.83 6.84
C LEU A 215 -22.96 4.11 8.09
N LEU A 216 -23.82 3.32 8.76
CA LEU A 216 -23.43 2.53 9.93
C LEU A 216 -22.24 1.61 9.62
N LEU A 217 -22.27 0.89 8.49
CA LEU A 217 -21.19 0.00 8.06
C LEU A 217 -19.87 0.75 7.79
N LYS A 218 -19.94 1.93 7.15
CA LYS A 218 -18.76 2.76 6.88
C LYS A 218 -18.13 3.28 8.17
N TYR A 219 -18.91 3.91 9.03
CA TYR A 219 -18.41 4.41 10.31
C TYR A 219 -17.88 3.28 11.18
N ALA A 220 -18.58 2.15 11.17
CA ALA A 220 -18.14 0.92 11.78
C ALA A 220 -16.71 0.55 11.35
N LEU A 221 -16.48 0.35 10.05
CA LEU A 221 -15.18 -0.07 9.50
C LEU A 221 -14.11 1.01 9.72
N ALA A 222 -14.44 2.27 9.47
CA ALA A 222 -13.53 3.41 9.65
C ALA A 222 -13.04 3.53 11.09
N LEU A 223 -13.95 3.50 12.08
CA LEU A 223 -13.60 3.58 13.50
C LEU A 223 -12.77 2.37 13.96
N HIS A 224 -13.04 1.17 13.43
CA HIS A 224 -12.21 0.00 13.73
C HIS A 224 -10.77 0.19 13.25
N PHE A 225 -10.57 0.59 12.00
CA PHE A 225 -9.23 0.81 11.47
C PHE A 225 -8.54 2.01 12.09
N PHE A 226 -9.27 3.10 12.38
CA PHE A 226 -8.75 4.24 13.12
C PHE A 226 -8.24 3.82 14.50
N LYS A 227 -9.05 3.10 15.28
CA LYS A 227 -8.63 2.54 16.57
C LYS A 227 -7.38 1.66 16.42
N ARG A 228 -7.34 0.78 15.42
CA ARG A 228 -6.18 -0.10 15.18
C ARG A 228 -4.90 0.70 14.90
N ILE A 229 -4.99 1.76 14.11
CA ILE A 229 -3.85 2.64 13.84
C ILE A 229 -3.43 3.37 15.12
N PHE A 230 -4.40 3.93 15.85
CA PHE A 230 -4.15 4.58 17.13
C PHE A 230 -3.42 3.65 18.11
N GLU A 231 -3.89 2.41 18.26
CA GLU A 231 -3.25 1.41 19.12
C GLU A 231 -1.81 1.13 18.68
N VAL A 232 -1.57 0.95 17.38
CA VAL A 232 -0.21 0.66 16.86
C VAL A 232 0.75 1.83 17.11
N LEU A 233 0.27 3.08 16.99
CA LEU A 233 1.11 4.26 17.13
C LEU A 233 1.36 4.64 18.59
N PHE A 234 0.34 4.53 19.45
CA PHE A 234 0.37 5.13 20.79
C PHE A 234 0.28 4.13 21.94
N VAL A 235 -0.24 2.92 21.71
CA VAL A 235 -0.47 1.94 22.79
C VAL A 235 0.54 0.79 22.72
N HIS A 236 0.72 0.18 21.56
CA HIS A 236 1.48 -1.06 21.41
C HIS A 236 2.97 -0.86 21.65
N ARG A 237 3.56 -1.80 22.39
CA ARG A 237 5.00 -1.92 22.62
C ARG A 237 5.54 -3.17 21.92
N PHE A 238 6.04 -2.98 20.71
CA PHE A 238 6.56 -4.06 19.87
C PHE A 238 7.98 -4.48 20.27
N SER A 239 8.24 -5.78 20.31
CA SER A 239 9.58 -6.35 20.57
C SER A 239 10.34 -6.74 19.29
N GLY A 240 9.66 -6.76 18.15
CA GLY A 240 10.19 -7.22 16.87
C GLY A 240 9.62 -6.46 15.68
N GLN A 241 10.16 -6.75 14.50
CA GLN A 241 9.75 -6.15 13.23
C GLN A 241 8.86 -7.13 12.45
N MET A 242 7.95 -6.60 11.64
CA MET A 242 7.12 -7.38 10.73
C MET A 242 7.78 -7.44 9.36
N VAL A 243 7.74 -8.60 8.71
CA VAL A 243 8.20 -8.76 7.32
C VAL A 243 7.32 -7.93 6.40
N VAL A 244 7.95 -7.17 5.48
CA VAL A 244 7.25 -6.21 4.60
C VAL A 244 6.24 -6.90 3.69
N ASP A 245 6.56 -8.06 3.14
CA ASP A 245 5.65 -8.80 2.25
C ASP A 245 4.35 -9.16 2.96
N SER A 246 4.45 -9.67 4.20
CA SER A 246 3.28 -9.92 5.05
C SER A 246 2.50 -8.63 5.32
N ALA A 247 3.18 -7.51 5.55
CA ALA A 247 2.55 -6.21 5.76
C ALA A 247 1.73 -5.76 4.54
N ILE A 248 2.29 -5.89 3.34
CA ILE A 248 1.65 -5.54 2.08
C ILE A 248 0.44 -6.44 1.84
N VAL A 249 0.60 -7.76 1.95
CA VAL A 249 -0.49 -8.73 1.73
C VAL A 249 -1.65 -8.49 2.71
N ILE A 250 -1.35 -8.29 3.99
CA ILE A 250 -2.37 -8.00 5.02
C ILE A 250 -3.08 -6.67 4.71
N SER A 251 -2.33 -5.63 4.36
CA SER A 251 -2.90 -4.30 4.06
C SER A 251 -3.79 -4.34 2.82
N LEU A 252 -3.33 -5.00 1.75
CA LEU A 252 -4.09 -5.15 0.51
C LEU A 252 -5.35 -5.98 0.72
N THR A 253 -5.27 -7.07 1.50
CA THR A 253 -6.42 -7.91 1.84
C THR A 253 -7.46 -7.13 2.64
N TYR A 254 -7.04 -6.33 3.63
CA TYR A 254 -7.97 -5.49 4.38
C TYR A 254 -8.57 -4.38 3.51
N PHE A 255 -7.79 -3.78 2.61
CA PHE A 255 -8.30 -2.78 1.67
C PHE A 255 -9.34 -3.38 0.73
N SER A 256 -9.01 -4.47 0.03
CA SER A 256 -9.92 -5.11 -0.93
C SER A 256 -11.18 -5.61 -0.23
N SER A 257 -11.07 -6.18 0.96
CA SER A 257 -12.23 -6.67 1.71
C SER A 257 -13.13 -5.54 2.17
N THR A 258 -12.56 -4.43 2.66
CA THR A 258 -13.33 -3.25 3.09
C THR A 258 -14.03 -2.60 1.91
N ALA A 259 -13.32 -2.40 0.80
CA ALA A 259 -13.88 -1.82 -0.42
C ALA A 259 -15.01 -2.69 -0.99
N THR A 260 -14.78 -4.00 -1.09
CA THR A 260 -15.78 -4.96 -1.58
C THR A 260 -17.03 -4.94 -0.71
N MET A 261 -16.88 -4.91 0.61
CA MET A 261 -18.01 -4.92 1.53
C MET A 261 -18.85 -3.64 1.48
N ILE A 262 -18.22 -2.47 1.38
CA ILE A 262 -18.92 -1.19 1.17
C ILE A 262 -19.62 -1.19 -0.19
N TYR A 263 -18.96 -1.70 -1.23
CA TYR A 263 -19.52 -1.78 -2.57
C TYR A 263 -20.71 -2.74 -2.65
N THR A 264 -20.61 -3.95 -2.08
CA THR A 264 -21.72 -4.89 -1.95
C THR A 264 -22.89 -4.24 -1.21
N GLN A 265 -22.61 -3.54 -0.10
CA GLN A 265 -23.65 -2.86 0.65
C GLN A 265 -24.35 -1.74 -0.15
N HIS A 266 -23.59 -1.03 -0.99
CA HIS A 266 -24.14 -0.02 -1.89
C HIS A 266 -25.06 -0.65 -2.94
N LEU A 267 -24.65 -1.76 -3.56
CA LEU A 267 -25.48 -2.48 -4.53
C LEU A 267 -26.79 -3.02 -3.93
N THR A 268 -26.79 -3.40 -2.65
CA THR A 268 -27.98 -3.94 -1.99
C THR A 268 -29.00 -2.87 -1.60
N GLN A 269 -28.70 -1.58 -1.73
CA GLN A 269 -29.63 -0.49 -1.35
C GLN A 269 -30.94 -0.50 -2.15
N VAL A 270 -30.89 -0.96 -3.40
CA VAL A 270 -32.07 -1.01 -4.29
C VAL A 270 -32.93 -2.26 -4.06
N LEU A 271 -32.47 -3.18 -3.21
CA LEU A 271 -33.18 -4.41 -2.88
C LEU A 271 -34.08 -4.20 -1.65
N GLN A 272 -35.12 -5.03 -1.51
CA GLN A 272 -35.88 -5.07 -0.28
C GLN A 272 -34.97 -5.47 0.90
N GLY A 273 -35.15 -4.79 2.04
CA GLY A 273 -34.39 -5.06 3.24
C GLY A 273 -34.60 -6.49 3.77
N PRO A 274 -33.69 -6.98 4.64
CA PRO A 274 -33.84 -8.31 5.21
C PRO A 274 -35.10 -8.39 6.08
N PRO A 275 -35.78 -9.55 6.12
CA PRO A 275 -37.03 -9.72 6.88
C PRO A 275 -36.85 -9.52 8.38
N ILE A 276 -35.66 -9.80 8.91
CA ILE A 276 -35.25 -9.51 10.28
C ILE A 276 -34.06 -8.55 10.20
N ASP A 277 -34.22 -7.34 10.74
CA ASP A 277 -33.19 -6.33 10.70
C ASP A 277 -32.29 -6.38 11.95
N LEU A 278 -31.04 -6.80 11.76
CA LEU A 278 -30.06 -6.98 12.84
C LEU A 278 -29.14 -5.78 13.02
N LYS A 279 -29.33 -4.67 12.28
CA LYS A 279 -28.34 -3.58 12.21
C LYS A 279 -28.04 -2.95 13.58
N TYR A 280 -29.06 -2.75 14.41
CA TYR A 280 -28.90 -2.15 15.74
C TYR A 280 -28.24 -3.09 16.75
N ILE A 281 -28.52 -4.40 16.66
CA ILE A 281 -27.78 -5.42 17.42
C ILE A 281 -26.31 -5.40 16.98
N GLY A 282 -26.06 -5.25 15.68
CA GLY A 282 -24.72 -5.02 15.15
C GLY A 282 -24.03 -3.80 15.78
N VAL A 283 -24.72 -2.68 15.99
CA VAL A 283 -24.16 -1.52 16.69
C VAL A 283 -23.82 -1.83 18.16
N LEU A 284 -24.62 -2.64 18.86
CA LEU A 284 -24.26 -3.06 20.22
C LEU A 284 -23.01 -3.97 20.22
N LEU A 285 -22.96 -4.96 19.32
CA LEU A 285 -21.78 -5.82 19.14
C LEU A 285 -20.54 -5.03 18.75
N PHE A 286 -20.70 -3.91 18.04
CA PHE A 286 -19.60 -3.00 17.74
C PHE A 286 -18.93 -2.45 18.99
N LEU A 287 -19.73 -1.82 19.85
CA LEU A 287 -19.23 -1.14 21.04
C LEU A 287 -18.54 -2.15 21.95
N THR A 288 -19.18 -3.30 22.18
CA THR A 288 -18.61 -4.40 22.96
C THR A 288 -17.30 -4.91 22.35
N GLY A 289 -17.27 -5.15 21.03
CA GLY A 289 -16.09 -5.65 20.33
C GLY A 289 -14.92 -4.66 20.33
N ILE A 290 -15.16 -3.37 20.05
CA ILE A 290 -14.08 -2.36 20.03
C ILE A 290 -13.53 -2.11 21.43
N CYS A 291 -14.40 -1.92 22.42
CA CYS A 291 -14.00 -1.60 23.79
C CYS A 291 -13.24 -2.78 24.41
N GLY A 292 -13.81 -3.99 24.31
CA GLY A 292 -13.15 -5.19 24.80
C GLY A 292 -11.81 -5.45 24.10
N ASN A 293 -11.72 -5.27 22.78
CA ASN A 293 -10.46 -5.42 22.07
C ASN A 293 -9.41 -4.37 22.51
N PHE A 294 -9.84 -3.12 22.74
CA PHE A 294 -8.94 -2.04 23.17
C PHE A 294 -8.40 -2.28 24.57
N TYR A 295 -9.29 -2.58 25.50
CA TYR A 295 -8.94 -2.88 26.89
C TYR A 295 -7.89 -4.00 26.98
N HIS A 296 -8.06 -5.09 26.25
CA HIS A 296 -7.10 -6.20 26.30
C HIS A 296 -5.78 -5.88 25.57
N HIS A 297 -5.78 -5.05 24.52
CA HIS A 297 -4.52 -4.54 23.95
C HIS A 297 -3.79 -3.59 24.89
N TYR A 298 -4.52 -2.76 25.63
CA TYR A 298 -3.94 -1.90 26.65
C TYR A 298 -3.27 -2.75 27.73
N LEU A 299 -3.93 -3.78 28.27
CA LEU A 299 -3.31 -4.71 29.23
C LEU A 299 -2.04 -5.36 28.67
N LEU A 300 -2.05 -5.82 27.42
CA LEU A 300 -0.86 -6.38 26.76
C LEU A 300 0.29 -5.35 26.65
N SER A 301 -0.03 -4.08 26.43
CA SER A 301 1.00 -3.04 26.35
C SER A 301 1.69 -2.77 27.69
N GLN A 302 1.01 -2.99 28.81
CA GLN A 302 1.55 -2.80 30.16
C GLN A 302 2.52 -3.91 30.57
N LEU A 303 2.54 -5.05 29.85
CA LEU A 303 3.45 -6.16 30.18
C LEU A 303 4.92 -5.83 29.92
N ARG A 304 5.21 -4.82 29.10
CA ARG A 304 6.57 -4.49 28.68
C ARG A 304 6.93 -3.06 29.04
N GLY A 305 8.08 -2.87 29.68
CA GLY A 305 8.76 -1.57 29.79
C GLY A 305 9.25 -1.04 28.43
N LYS A 306 9.74 0.21 28.39
CA LYS A 306 10.39 0.76 27.18
C LYS A 306 11.65 -0.07 26.89
N GLY A 307 11.70 -0.74 25.74
CA GLY A 307 12.87 -1.52 25.28
C GLY A 307 12.90 -2.98 25.75
N GLU A 308 11.96 -3.41 26.59
CA GLU A 308 11.88 -4.82 27.03
C GLU A 308 11.44 -5.73 25.88
N LYS A 309 12.18 -6.84 25.70
CA LYS A 309 11.89 -7.86 24.68
C LYS A 309 11.34 -9.16 25.28
N GLU A 310 11.37 -9.30 26.59
CA GLU A 310 10.91 -10.50 27.27
C GLU A 310 9.40 -10.70 27.12
N TYR A 311 8.99 -11.97 27.10
CA TYR A 311 7.58 -12.35 27.12
C TYR A 311 7.17 -12.61 28.57
N LYS A 312 5.99 -12.10 28.95
CA LYS A 312 5.41 -12.29 30.28
C LYS A 312 4.02 -12.88 30.13
N ILE A 313 3.57 -13.64 31.13
CA ILE A 313 2.21 -14.17 31.15
C ILE A 313 1.22 -13.01 31.38
N PRO A 314 0.29 -12.74 30.46
CA PRO A 314 -0.69 -11.67 30.62
C PRO A 314 -1.63 -11.96 31.80
N LYS A 315 -1.93 -10.92 32.58
CA LYS A 315 -2.88 -10.98 33.71
C LYS A 315 -3.92 -9.86 33.60
N GLY A 316 -5.07 -10.03 34.25
CA GLY A 316 -6.18 -9.07 34.24
C GLY A 316 -7.17 -9.26 33.08
N GLY A 317 -8.37 -8.69 33.22
CA GLY A 317 -9.45 -8.91 32.26
C GLY A 317 -9.78 -10.39 32.05
N LEU A 318 -10.02 -10.79 30.80
CA LEU A 318 -10.30 -12.18 30.44
C LEU A 318 -9.05 -13.05 30.25
N PHE A 319 -7.83 -12.53 30.49
CA PHE A 319 -6.61 -13.33 30.34
C PHE A 319 -6.52 -14.51 31.33
N GLY A 320 -7.28 -14.47 32.43
CA GLY A 320 -7.43 -15.62 33.34
C GLY A 320 -8.28 -16.75 32.79
N LEU A 321 -9.07 -16.52 31.72
CA LEU A 321 -9.94 -17.53 31.12
C LEU A 321 -9.43 -17.99 29.76
N VAL A 322 -8.89 -17.07 28.94
CA VAL A 322 -8.44 -17.35 27.58
C VAL A 322 -7.12 -16.62 27.26
N ILE A 323 -6.27 -17.20 26.42
CA ILE A 323 -4.99 -16.57 26.03
C ILE A 323 -5.18 -15.39 25.07
N GLY A 324 -6.24 -15.42 24.26
CA GLY A 324 -6.50 -14.45 23.20
C GLY A 324 -7.80 -13.67 23.34
N PRO A 325 -8.10 -13.01 24.48
CA PRO A 325 -9.36 -12.28 24.65
C PRO A 325 -9.46 -11.09 23.68
N HIS A 326 -8.33 -10.48 23.32
CA HIS A 326 -8.27 -9.47 22.26
C HIS A 326 -8.69 -10.05 20.89
N TYR A 327 -8.39 -11.32 20.58
CA TYR A 327 -8.89 -11.98 19.38
C TYR A 327 -10.39 -12.28 19.49
N LEU A 328 -10.88 -12.71 20.64
CA LEU A 328 -12.31 -12.93 20.90
C LEU A 328 -13.12 -11.65 20.62
N PHE A 329 -12.72 -10.53 21.20
CA PHE A 329 -13.41 -9.25 20.95
C PHE A 329 -13.21 -8.73 19.53
N LYS A 330 -12.10 -9.07 18.86
CA LYS A 330 -11.93 -8.78 17.43
C LYS A 330 -12.93 -9.57 16.58
N ILE A 331 -13.20 -10.82 16.92
CA ILE A 331 -14.25 -11.63 16.26
C ILE A 331 -15.62 -11.02 16.48
N ILE A 332 -15.98 -10.64 17.71
CA ILE A 332 -17.24 -9.93 18.00
C ILE A 332 -17.35 -8.65 17.14
N ALA A 333 -16.25 -7.92 17.01
CA ALA A 333 -16.16 -6.74 16.15
C ALA A 333 -16.24 -7.04 14.64
N PHE A 334 -16.16 -8.30 14.18
CA PHE A 334 -16.47 -8.69 12.81
C PHE A 334 -17.88 -9.29 12.68
N VAL A 335 -18.38 -10.00 13.70
CA VAL A 335 -19.78 -10.45 13.75
C VAL A 335 -20.73 -9.26 13.60
N ARG A 336 -20.43 -8.12 14.22
CA ARG A 336 -21.18 -6.88 13.99
C ARG A 336 -21.32 -6.50 12.51
N VAL A 337 -20.29 -6.77 11.70
CA VAL A 337 -20.20 -6.34 10.31
C VAL A 337 -21.17 -7.18 9.49
N SER A 338 -21.26 -8.47 9.79
CA SER A 338 -22.32 -9.34 9.26
C SER A 338 -23.72 -8.91 9.71
N PHE A 339 -23.88 -8.45 10.95
CA PHE A 339 -25.19 -8.03 11.47
C PHE A 339 -25.64 -6.68 10.89
N ILE A 340 -24.73 -5.74 10.68
CA ILE A 340 -25.03 -4.45 10.05
C ILE A 340 -25.27 -4.65 8.56
N SER A 341 -24.41 -5.38 7.84
CA SER A 341 -24.55 -5.51 6.39
C SER A 341 -25.63 -6.52 5.98
N GLN A 342 -25.73 -7.65 6.70
CA GLN A 342 -26.55 -8.81 6.34
C GLN A 342 -26.30 -9.31 4.91
N THR A 343 -25.05 -9.21 4.44
CA THR A 343 -24.62 -9.68 3.11
C THR A 343 -23.82 -10.97 3.21
N VAL A 344 -23.96 -11.85 2.21
CA VAL A 344 -23.20 -13.12 2.12
C VAL A 344 -21.69 -12.86 2.22
N TYR A 345 -21.20 -11.81 1.56
CA TYR A 345 -19.79 -11.43 1.59
C TYR A 345 -19.28 -11.16 3.02
N ALA A 346 -20.02 -10.37 3.79
CA ALA A 346 -19.64 -10.06 5.18
C ALA A 346 -19.70 -11.29 6.09
N PHE A 347 -20.67 -12.17 5.89
CA PHE A 347 -20.74 -13.45 6.60
C PHE A 347 -19.51 -14.32 6.31
N CYS A 348 -19.16 -14.52 5.04
CA CYS A 348 -17.98 -15.28 4.65
C CYS A 348 -16.70 -14.66 5.22
N PHE A 349 -16.57 -13.33 5.15
CA PHE A 349 -15.42 -12.61 5.69
C PHE A 349 -15.27 -12.77 7.21
N THR A 350 -16.39 -12.74 7.93
CA THR A 350 -16.42 -12.96 9.39
C THR A 350 -16.02 -14.38 9.75
N ILE A 351 -16.54 -15.39 9.03
CA ILE A 351 -16.17 -16.80 9.24
C ILE A 351 -14.68 -17.03 8.95
N GLY A 352 -14.17 -16.50 7.85
CA GLY A 352 -12.73 -16.57 7.53
C GLY A 352 -11.87 -15.93 8.62
N THR A 353 -12.29 -14.77 9.14
CA THR A 353 -11.59 -14.10 10.24
C THR A 353 -11.65 -14.90 11.54
N LEU A 354 -12.79 -15.52 11.85
CA LEU A 354 -12.95 -16.41 12.99
C LEU A 354 -11.95 -17.56 12.93
N PHE A 355 -11.89 -18.31 11.82
CA PHE A 355 -10.97 -19.44 11.69
C PHE A 355 -9.51 -19.00 11.76
N TYR A 356 -9.15 -17.90 11.10
CA TYR A 356 -7.80 -17.36 11.17
C TYR A 356 -7.39 -17.02 12.61
N LEU A 357 -8.23 -16.27 13.34
CA LEU A 357 -7.93 -15.85 14.70
C LEU A 357 -7.99 -17.02 15.69
N MET A 358 -8.87 -17.98 15.48
CA MET A 358 -8.93 -19.22 16.25
C MET A 358 -7.62 -20.02 16.13
N GLY A 359 -7.13 -20.22 14.90
CA GLY A 359 -5.84 -20.87 14.65
C GLY A 359 -4.67 -20.11 15.28
N ARG A 360 -4.65 -18.78 15.18
CA ARG A 360 -3.64 -17.92 15.83
C ARG A 360 -3.69 -18.03 17.35
N SER A 361 -4.87 -18.06 17.95
CA SER A 361 -5.03 -18.17 19.40
C SER A 361 -4.58 -19.54 19.90
N TYR A 362 -4.94 -20.61 19.19
CA TYR A 362 -4.48 -21.96 19.49
C TYR A 362 -2.95 -22.10 19.44
N ALA A 363 -2.32 -21.61 18.36
CA ALA A 363 -0.88 -21.61 18.22
C ALA A 363 -0.21 -20.78 19.33
N THR A 364 -0.80 -19.64 19.70
CA THR A 364 -0.32 -18.81 20.80
C THR A 364 -0.38 -19.58 22.13
N ARG A 365 -1.50 -20.25 22.43
CA ARG A 365 -1.64 -21.07 23.64
C ARG A 365 -0.58 -22.16 23.71
N ARG A 366 -0.37 -22.91 22.63
CA ARG A 366 0.67 -23.96 22.57
C ARG A 366 2.05 -23.40 22.83
N TRP A 367 2.36 -22.24 22.24
CA TRP A 367 3.64 -21.57 22.46
C TRP A 367 3.82 -21.17 23.94
N TYR A 368 2.81 -20.59 24.59
CA TYR A 368 2.88 -20.24 26.02
C TYR A 368 3.08 -21.48 26.90
N LEU A 369 2.34 -22.57 26.66
CA LEU A 369 2.51 -23.84 27.38
C LEU A 369 3.92 -24.44 27.22
N SER A 370 4.54 -24.27 26.05
CA SER A 370 5.92 -24.73 25.81
C SER A 370 6.99 -23.81 26.39
N LYS A 371 6.65 -22.55 26.68
CA LYS A 371 7.60 -21.50 27.04
C LYS A 371 7.68 -21.24 28.53
N PHE A 372 6.56 -21.38 29.24
CA PHE A 372 6.47 -21.12 30.67
C PHE A 372 6.00 -22.39 31.38
N GLU A 373 6.83 -22.94 32.27
CA GLU A 373 6.50 -24.12 33.06
C GLU A 373 5.28 -23.87 33.96
N ASP A 374 5.17 -22.67 34.53
CA ASP A 374 4.07 -22.27 35.42
C ASP A 374 2.82 -21.75 34.69
N PHE A 375 2.67 -21.98 33.38
CA PHE A 375 1.51 -21.49 32.65
C PHE A 375 0.22 -22.24 33.06
N PRO A 376 -0.86 -21.53 33.45
CA PRO A 376 -2.07 -22.20 33.93
C PRO A 376 -2.77 -23.02 32.84
N GLN A 377 -2.86 -24.34 33.02
CA GLN A 377 -3.42 -25.24 32.00
C GLN A 377 -4.91 -25.03 31.73
N HIS A 378 -5.67 -24.52 32.70
CA HIS A 378 -7.10 -24.26 32.57
C HIS A 378 -7.42 -23.10 31.61
N VAL A 379 -6.45 -22.19 31.37
CA VAL A 379 -6.62 -21.09 30.41
C VAL A 379 -6.82 -21.66 29.01
N LYS A 380 -7.92 -21.28 28.37
CA LYS A 380 -8.36 -21.76 27.06
C LYS A 380 -7.77 -20.93 25.92
N ALA A 381 -7.90 -21.39 24.68
CA ALA A 381 -7.34 -20.71 23.53
C ALA A 381 -8.08 -19.41 23.20
N LEU A 382 -9.42 -19.42 23.15
CA LEU A 382 -10.22 -18.31 22.64
C LEU A 382 -11.60 -18.19 23.28
N LEU A 383 -12.33 -19.30 23.47
CA LEU A 383 -13.68 -19.31 24.04
C LEU A 383 -13.62 -19.75 25.50
N PRO A 384 -14.04 -18.88 26.45
CA PRO A 384 -14.02 -19.22 27.87
C PRO A 384 -14.71 -20.55 28.13
N TYR A 385 -14.07 -21.40 28.94
CA TYR A 385 -14.55 -22.73 29.35
C TYR A 385 -14.69 -23.79 28.23
N VAL A 386 -14.59 -23.41 26.95
CA VAL A 386 -14.82 -24.31 25.81
C VAL A 386 -13.53 -24.61 25.05
N PHE A 387 -12.94 -23.60 24.40
CA PHE A 387 -11.85 -23.79 23.44
C PHE A 387 -10.67 -22.88 23.72
#